data_AF-A0A356CKZ9-F1
#
_entry.id   AF-A0A356CKZ9-F1
#
_cell.length_a   1.000
_cell.length_b   1.000
_cell.length_c   1.000
_cell.angle_alpha   90.00
_cell.angle_beta   90.00
_cell.angle_gamma   90.00
#
_symmetry.space_group_name_H-M   'P 1'
#
loop_
_entity.id
_entity.type
_entity.pdbx_description
1 polymer ?
#
loop_
_entity_poly.entity_id
_entity_poly.type
_entity_poly.pdbx_seq_one_letter_code
_entity_poly.pdbx_strand_id
1 'polypeptide(L)'
;MGFGGYNAAGRSSSFQSYRRTVLESLPTSEQNKTIVGLACLMGLVKKQEGHYVTSDGDQLGAAGVEERFRESVLNGTLIRKTALFDPSCVAENRRIVFQQDEPGGVLFSMAKRDLPHQPPADWQITECGEGRVEVRSTQ
;
A
#
# COMPACT_ATOMS: atom_id res chain seq x y z
N MET A 1 10.55 3.56 -33.76
CA MET A 1 11.20 3.83 -32.46
C MET A 1 10.20 4.50 -31.55
N GLY A 2 9.88 3.92 -30.39
CA GLY A 2 8.94 4.48 -29.42
C GLY A 2 9.47 4.30 -28.01
N PHE A 3 9.11 5.19 -27.09
CA PHE A 3 9.46 5.10 -25.67
C PHE A 3 8.19 5.01 -24.82
N GLY A 4 8.26 4.28 -23.71
CA GLY A 4 7.12 3.99 -22.82
C GLY A 4 7.57 3.62 -21.41
N GLY A 5 6.61 3.54 -20.48
CA GLY A 5 6.85 3.29 -19.05
C GLY A 5 5.90 4.07 -18.15
N TYR A 6 5.95 3.78 -16.85
CA TYR A 6 5.20 4.47 -15.80
C TYR A 6 6.15 4.87 -14.67
N ASN A 7 5.92 6.04 -14.09
CA ASN A 7 6.59 6.52 -12.88
C ASN A 7 5.62 7.35 -12.03
N ALA A 8 6.11 8.03 -11.00
CA ALA A 8 5.30 8.86 -10.12
C ALA A 8 4.58 10.03 -10.85
N ALA A 9 5.02 10.42 -12.04
CA ALA A 9 4.39 11.44 -12.88
C ALA A 9 3.39 10.85 -13.89
N GLY A 10 3.19 9.53 -13.92
CA GLY A 10 2.28 8.83 -14.83
C GLY A 10 2.99 8.15 -16.01
N ARG A 11 2.29 8.03 -17.14
CA ARG A 11 2.77 7.32 -18.33
C ARG A 11 3.78 8.15 -19.12
N SER A 12 4.90 7.58 -19.59
CA SER A 12 5.89 8.34 -20.36
C SER A 12 5.52 8.53 -21.83
N SER A 13 4.81 7.57 -22.44
CA SER A 13 4.44 7.66 -23.84
C SER A 13 3.55 8.88 -24.13
N SER A 14 3.78 9.50 -25.29
CA SER A 14 3.18 10.78 -25.67
C SER A 14 3.47 11.92 -24.69
N PHE A 15 4.62 11.87 -24.00
CA PHE A 15 5.11 12.90 -23.09
C PHE A 15 4.21 13.19 -21.88
N GLN A 16 3.31 12.28 -21.49
CA GLN A 16 2.34 12.57 -20.41
C GLN A 16 3.02 12.80 -19.05
N SER A 17 4.01 11.96 -18.71
CA SER A 17 4.80 12.13 -17.49
C SER A 17 5.60 13.44 -17.49
N TYR A 18 6.17 13.83 -18.64
CA TYR A 18 6.87 15.10 -18.79
C TYR A 18 5.91 16.28 -18.55
N ARG A 19 4.72 16.24 -19.15
CA ARG A 19 3.70 17.29 -18.97
C ARG A 19 3.27 17.42 -17.51
N ARG A 20 3.20 16.32 -16.76
CA ARG A 20 2.93 16.38 -15.31
C ARG A 20 4.06 17.06 -14.55
N THR A 21 5.31 16.82 -14.92
CA THR A 21 6.47 17.43 -14.27
C THR A 21 6.53 18.95 -14.48
N VAL A 22 6.22 19.43 -15.69
CA VAL A 22 6.26 20.88 -16.03
C VAL A 22 4.88 21.50 -16.14
N LEU A 23 3.91 20.98 -15.39
CA LEU A 23 2.47 21.25 -15.60
C LEU A 23 2.15 22.75 -15.64
N GLU A 24 2.68 23.53 -14.70
CA GLU A 24 2.41 24.97 -14.58
C GLU A 24 2.94 25.80 -15.75
N SER A 25 3.91 25.26 -16.50
CA SER A 25 4.48 25.90 -17.69
C SER A 25 3.70 25.61 -18.98
N LEU A 26 2.67 24.76 -18.91
CA LEU A 26 1.88 24.39 -20.08
C LEU A 26 0.66 25.32 -20.27
N PRO A 27 0.16 25.47 -21.51
CA PRO A 27 -1.15 26.07 -21.75
C PRO A 27 -2.25 25.33 -20.97
N THR A 28 -3.27 26.05 -20.49
CA THR A 28 -4.38 25.48 -19.70
C THR A 28 -5.03 24.27 -20.36
N SER A 29 -5.18 24.27 -21.69
CA SER A 29 -5.74 23.13 -22.43
C SER A 29 -4.90 21.85 -22.30
N GLU A 30 -3.57 21.95 -22.28
CA GLU A 30 -2.67 20.82 -22.08
C GLU A 30 -2.61 20.41 -20.61
N GLN A 31 -2.65 21.37 -19.67
CA GLN A 31 -2.79 21.06 -18.25
C GLN A 31 -4.05 20.22 -18.00
N ASN A 32 -5.19 20.64 -18.57
CA ASN A 32 -6.47 19.97 -18.38
C ASN A 32 -6.46 18.57 -18.97
N LYS A 33 -5.90 18.39 -20.18
CA LYS A 33 -5.71 17.06 -20.77
C LYS A 33 -4.84 16.15 -19.89
N THR A 34 -3.76 16.68 -19.33
CA THR A 34 -2.87 15.91 -18.44
C THR A 34 -3.57 15.54 -17.14
N ILE A 35 -4.30 16.46 -16.49
CA ILE A 35 -5.06 16.16 -15.28
C ILE A 35 -6.14 15.10 -15.54
N VAL A 36 -6.92 15.23 -16.62
CA VAL A 36 -7.95 14.25 -16.97
C VAL A 36 -7.34 12.87 -17.26
N GLY A 37 -6.22 12.83 -17.99
CA GLY A 37 -5.49 11.59 -18.27
C GLY A 37 -4.99 10.90 -17.00
N LEU A 38 -4.46 11.68 -16.05
CA LEU A 38 -4.03 11.17 -14.75
C LEU A 38 -5.20 10.73 -13.87
N ALA A 39 -6.32 11.45 -13.88
CA ALA A 39 -7.53 11.06 -13.15
C ALA A 39 -8.04 9.68 -13.61
N CYS A 40 -8.01 9.42 -14.92
CA CYS A 40 -8.27 8.08 -15.45
C CYS A 40 -7.25 7.04 -14.97
N LEU A 41 -5.96 7.35 -15.01
CA LEU A 41 -4.90 6.44 -14.59
C LEU A 41 -4.96 6.10 -13.10
N MET A 42 -5.37 7.07 -12.27
CA MET A 42 -5.56 6.92 -10.83
C MET A 42 -6.87 6.22 -10.46
N GLY A 43 -7.74 5.91 -11.44
CA GLY A 43 -9.03 5.27 -11.22
C GLY A 43 -10.09 6.17 -10.60
N LEU A 44 -9.87 7.49 -10.54
CA LEU A 44 -10.84 8.46 -10.02
C LEU A 44 -12.06 8.59 -10.93
N VAL A 45 -11.85 8.41 -12.23
CA VAL A 45 -12.89 8.39 -13.25
C VAL A 45 -12.62 7.29 -14.28
N LYS A 46 -13.68 6.78 -14.89
CA LYS A 46 -13.63 5.88 -16.05
C LYS A 46 -14.10 6.60 -17.28
N LYS A 47 -13.31 6.56 -18.35
CA LYS A 47 -13.71 7.10 -19.65
C LYS A 47 -14.78 6.18 -20.27
N GLN A 48 -15.92 6.76 -20.61
CA GLN A 48 -17.00 6.15 -21.41
C GLN A 48 -17.23 7.00 -22.66
N GLU A 49 -18.08 6.54 -23.59
CA GLU A 49 -18.28 7.20 -24.88
C GLU A 49 -18.62 8.71 -24.73
N GLY A 50 -17.64 9.57 -25.01
CA GLY A 50 -17.75 11.02 -24.94
C GLY A 50 -17.70 11.65 -23.53
N HIS A 51 -17.69 10.88 -22.44
CA HIS A 51 -17.78 11.40 -21.08
C HIS A 51 -16.94 10.57 -20.07
N TYR A 52 -16.95 11.00 -18.81
CA TYR A 52 -16.24 10.35 -17.72
C TYR A 52 -17.22 10.01 -16.60
N VAL A 53 -17.11 8.83 -16.02
CA VAL A 53 -17.97 8.37 -14.92
C VAL A 53 -17.13 8.23 -13.65
N THR A 54 -17.55 8.85 -12.57
CA THR A 54 -16.89 8.76 -11.25
C THR A 54 -17.18 7.42 -10.57
N SER A 55 -16.51 7.13 -9.45
CA SER A 55 -16.86 5.99 -8.58
C SER A 55 -18.31 6.04 -8.07
N ASP A 56 -18.84 7.25 -7.93
CA ASP A 56 -20.15 7.52 -7.33
C ASP A 56 -21.28 7.47 -8.37
N GLY A 57 -20.93 7.29 -9.64
CA GLY A 57 -21.88 7.20 -10.77
C GLY A 57 -22.11 8.52 -11.52
N ASP A 58 -21.56 9.65 -11.04
CA ASP A 58 -21.70 10.94 -11.71
C ASP A 58 -21.05 10.94 -13.10
N GLN A 59 -21.75 11.51 -14.08
CA GLN A 59 -21.24 11.75 -15.42
C GLN A 59 -20.66 13.16 -15.54
N LEU A 60 -19.41 13.26 -15.97
CA LEU A 60 -18.66 14.50 -16.09
C LEU A 60 -18.09 14.66 -17.51
N GLY A 61 -18.04 15.91 -17.98
CA GLY A 61 -17.17 16.29 -19.10
C GLY A 61 -15.73 16.48 -18.64
N ALA A 62 -14.80 16.61 -19.58
CA ALA A 62 -13.37 16.80 -19.28
C ALA A 62 -13.09 17.99 -18.36
N ALA A 63 -13.81 19.11 -18.53
CA ALA A 63 -13.68 20.29 -17.67
C ALA A 63 -14.12 20.00 -16.22
N GLY A 64 -15.25 19.30 -16.03
CA GLY A 64 -15.72 18.92 -14.71
C GLY A 64 -14.81 17.91 -14.00
N VAL A 65 -14.17 17.00 -14.75
CA VAL A 65 -13.13 16.12 -14.19
C VAL A 65 -11.93 16.91 -13.72
N GLU A 66 -11.46 17.86 -14.53
CA GLU A 66 -10.34 18.70 -14.16
C GLU A 66 -10.63 19.52 -12.91
N GLU A 67 -11.75 20.25 -12.88
CA GLU A 67 -12.16 21.07 -11.74
C GLU A 67 -12.32 20.24 -10.46
N ARG A 68 -12.96 19.06 -10.52
CA ARG A 68 -13.22 18.24 -9.35
C ARG A 68 -11.99 17.48 -8.83
N PHE A 69 -11.09 17.05 -9.71
CA PHE A 69 -10.02 16.12 -9.34
C PHE A 69 -8.60 16.68 -9.46
N ARG A 70 -8.42 17.95 -9.89
CA ARG A 70 -7.09 18.58 -10.03
C ARG A 70 -6.26 18.42 -8.76
N GLU A 71 -6.79 18.82 -7.62
CA GLU A 71 -6.05 18.76 -6.36
C GLU A 71 -5.66 17.32 -5.99
N SER A 72 -6.60 16.38 -6.08
CA SER A 72 -6.36 14.96 -5.84
C SER A 72 -5.27 14.39 -6.77
N VAL A 73 -5.30 14.76 -8.04
CA VAL A 73 -4.27 14.35 -9.02
C VAL A 73 -2.91 14.93 -8.68
N LEU A 74 -2.83 16.22 -8.34
CA LEU A 74 -1.57 16.87 -7.99
C LEU A 74 -0.95 16.25 -6.73
N ASN A 75 -1.75 16.07 -5.68
CA ASN A 75 -1.34 15.49 -4.41
C ASN A 75 -1.02 13.99 -4.51
N GLY A 76 -1.64 13.28 -5.47
CA GLY A 76 -1.45 11.84 -5.69
C GLY A 76 -0.24 11.47 -6.53
N THR A 77 0.44 12.44 -7.16
CA THR A 77 1.53 12.24 -8.12
C THR A 77 2.84 12.89 -7.66
N LEU A 78 3.95 12.57 -8.34
CA LEU A 78 5.32 12.98 -7.99
C LEU A 78 5.79 12.46 -6.62
N ILE A 79 6.81 13.10 -6.04
CA ILE A 79 7.35 12.75 -4.72
C ILE A 79 6.35 13.19 -3.66
N ARG A 80 5.96 12.26 -2.79
CA ARG A 80 5.00 12.48 -1.71
C ARG A 80 5.19 11.47 -0.58
N LYS A 81 4.52 11.68 0.55
CA LYS A 81 4.47 10.71 1.64
C LYS A 81 3.86 9.38 1.13
N THR A 82 4.41 8.26 1.57
CA THR A 82 3.85 6.94 1.26
C THR A 82 2.47 6.80 1.90
N ALA A 83 1.55 6.17 1.17
CA ALA A 83 0.22 5.78 1.64
C ALA A 83 0.06 4.25 1.64
N LEU A 84 1.12 3.50 1.28
CA LEU A 84 1.10 2.04 1.22
C LEU A 84 1.26 1.40 2.60
N PHE A 85 1.91 2.11 3.52
CA PHE A 85 2.13 1.72 4.90
C PHE A 85 2.37 2.98 5.75
N ASP A 86 2.26 2.86 7.07
CA ASP A 86 2.65 3.92 7.98
C ASP A 86 4.17 3.86 8.23
N PRO A 87 4.97 4.83 7.73
CA PRO A 87 6.42 4.81 7.92
C PRO A 87 6.83 5.02 9.39
N SER A 88 5.92 5.49 10.25
CA SER A 88 6.16 5.66 11.69
C SER A 88 5.77 4.45 12.54
N CYS A 89 5.09 3.46 11.94
CA CYS A 89 4.59 2.27 12.62
C CYS A 89 4.82 1.02 11.75
N VAL A 90 6.08 0.77 11.40
CA VAL A 90 6.47 -0.43 10.64
C VAL A 90 6.58 -1.60 11.62
N ALA A 91 5.87 -2.70 11.33
CA ALA A 91 5.94 -3.91 12.14
C ALA A 91 7.36 -4.48 12.13
N GLU A 92 7.89 -4.75 13.32
CA GLU A 92 9.25 -5.25 13.51
C GLU A 92 9.27 -6.38 14.55
N ASN A 93 10.16 -7.34 14.34
CA ASN A 93 10.44 -8.39 15.31
C ASN A 93 11.66 -7.97 16.13
N ARG A 94 11.50 -7.84 17.44
CA ARG A 94 12.62 -7.61 18.36
C ARG A 94 12.91 -8.86 19.17
N ARG A 95 14.20 -9.19 19.32
CA ARG A 95 14.62 -10.25 20.23
C ARG A 95 14.36 -9.79 21.67
N ILE A 96 13.47 -10.49 22.35
CA ILE A 96 13.27 -10.35 23.80
C ILE A 96 13.97 -11.55 24.43
N VAL A 97 14.86 -11.29 25.38
CA VAL A 97 15.46 -12.34 26.21
C VAL A 97 14.68 -12.35 27.51
N PHE A 98 14.02 -13.47 27.79
CA PHE A 98 13.37 -13.69 29.06
C PHE A 98 14.46 -14.00 30.08
N GLN A 99 14.64 -13.15 31.10
CA GLN A 99 15.49 -13.45 32.24
C GLN A 99 14.63 -14.22 33.25
N GLN A 100 14.94 -15.50 33.46
CA GLN A 100 14.21 -16.35 34.40
C GLN A 100 14.80 -16.20 35.81
N ASP A 101 14.17 -15.39 36.67
CA ASP A 101 14.49 -15.35 38.11
C ASP A 101 13.66 -16.34 38.95
N GLU A 102 12.62 -16.93 38.36
CA GLU A 102 11.75 -17.92 39.02
C GLU A 102 11.94 -19.35 38.49
N PRO A 103 11.91 -20.38 39.36
CA PRO A 103 12.21 -21.77 39.00
C PRO A 103 11.20 -22.44 38.05
N GLY A 104 10.16 -21.72 37.60
CA GLY A 104 9.08 -22.24 36.76
C GLY A 104 9.29 -22.12 35.25
N GLY A 105 10.21 -21.26 34.80
CA GLY A 105 10.41 -20.94 33.39
C GLY A 105 9.23 -20.21 32.72
N VAL A 106 9.28 -20.06 31.39
CA VAL A 106 8.19 -19.44 30.61
C VAL A 106 7.18 -20.51 30.20
N LEU A 107 5.92 -20.31 30.59
CA LEU A 107 4.78 -21.17 30.20
C LEU A 107 3.86 -20.44 29.23
N PHE A 108 3.61 -21.02 28.07
CA PHE A 108 2.67 -20.49 27.10
C PHE A 108 1.93 -21.61 26.37
N SER A 109 0.79 -21.30 25.73
CA SER A 109 0.04 -22.26 24.93
C SER A 109 -0.10 -21.80 23.49
N MET A 110 -0.07 -22.74 22.54
CA MET A 110 -0.19 -22.48 21.11
C MET A 110 -0.96 -23.59 20.40
N ALA A 111 -1.38 -23.37 19.16
CA ALA A 111 -1.93 -24.45 18.36
C ALA A 111 -0.80 -25.45 18.03
N LYS A 112 -1.11 -26.76 18.05
CA LYS A 112 -0.14 -27.82 17.74
C LYS A 112 0.51 -27.63 16.35
N ARG A 113 -0.25 -27.07 15.40
CA ARG A 113 0.23 -26.77 14.03
C ARG A 113 1.22 -25.61 13.93
N ASP A 114 1.27 -24.75 14.96
CA ASP A 114 2.17 -23.58 15.00
C ASP A 114 3.52 -23.93 15.67
N LEU A 115 3.66 -25.16 16.19
CA LEU A 115 4.93 -25.63 16.74
C LEU A 115 6.02 -25.60 15.66
N PRO A 116 7.25 -25.17 16.00
CA PRO A 116 8.38 -25.34 15.11
C PRO A 116 8.53 -26.80 14.70
N HIS A 117 8.85 -27.07 13.44
CA HIS A 117 9.11 -28.44 12.97
C HIS A 117 10.21 -29.13 13.79
N GLN A 118 11.18 -28.36 14.30
CA GLN A 118 12.17 -28.79 15.26
C GLN A 118 12.08 -27.86 16.48
N PRO A 119 11.31 -28.22 17.51
CA PRO A 119 11.24 -27.43 18.73
C PRO A 119 12.62 -27.45 19.43
N PRO A 120 12.99 -26.36 20.13
CA PRO A 120 14.18 -26.34 20.98
C PRO A 120 14.20 -27.51 21.98
N ALA A 121 15.39 -28.04 22.26
CA ALA A 121 15.55 -29.21 23.11
C ALA A 121 15.15 -28.96 24.58
N ASP A 122 15.13 -27.70 25.01
CA ASP A 122 14.71 -27.27 26.35
C ASP A 122 13.19 -27.15 26.51
N TRP A 123 12.40 -27.36 25.45
CA TRP A 123 10.94 -27.25 25.52
C TRP A 123 10.30 -28.54 26.04
N GLN A 124 9.47 -28.41 27.08
CA GLN A 124 8.56 -29.46 27.52
C GLN A 124 7.17 -29.16 26.94
N ILE A 125 6.66 -30.08 26.10
CA ILE A 125 5.41 -29.90 25.36
C ILE A 125 4.36 -30.89 25.88
N THR A 126 3.21 -30.38 26.33
CA THR A 126 2.08 -31.16 26.83
C THR A 126 0.85 -30.93 25.95
N GLU A 127 0.18 -31.99 25.52
CA GLU A 127 -1.09 -31.85 24.78
C GLU A 127 -2.24 -31.53 25.74
N CYS A 128 -3.03 -30.51 25.42
CA CYS A 128 -4.13 -30.04 26.28
C CYS A 128 -5.53 -30.34 25.70
N GLY A 129 -5.60 -31.07 24.57
CA GLY A 129 -6.85 -31.27 23.83
C GLY A 129 -7.13 -30.14 22.82
N GLU A 130 -8.15 -30.35 21.98
CA GLU A 130 -8.61 -29.38 20.97
C GLU A 130 -7.52 -28.89 19.98
N GLY A 131 -6.49 -29.70 19.74
CA GLY A 131 -5.38 -29.33 18.85
C GLY A 131 -4.46 -28.25 19.41
N ARG A 132 -4.47 -28.01 20.73
CA ARG A 132 -3.55 -27.11 21.43
C ARG A 132 -2.49 -27.87 22.22
N VAL A 133 -1.35 -27.21 22.40
CA VAL A 133 -0.25 -27.66 23.24
C VAL A 133 0.12 -26.57 24.25
N GLU A 134 0.54 -27.00 25.42
CA GLU A 134 1.21 -26.17 26.41
C GLU A 134 2.72 -26.41 26.29
N VAL A 135 3.49 -25.33 26.22
CA VAL A 135 4.95 -25.34 26.09
C VAL A 135 5.54 -24.66 27.31
N ARG A 136 6.43 -25.38 28.01
CA ARG A 136 7.29 -24.82 29.04
C ARG A 136 8.72 -24.74 28.52
N SER A 137 9.31 -23.55 28.53
CA SER A 137 10.73 -23.34 28.17
C SER A 137 11.52 -22.90 29.40
N THR A 138 12.70 -23.49 29.59
CA THR A 138 13.60 -23.23 30.73
C THR A 138 14.85 -22.44 30.33
N GLN A 139 14.78 -21.69 29.21
CA GLN A 139 15.83 -20.73 28.80
C GLN A 139 15.80 -19.45 29.62
#